data_AF-A0A7X9JDV1-F1
#
_entry.id   AF-A0A7X9JDV1-F1
#
_cell.length_a   1.000
_cell.length_b   1.000
_cell.length_c   1.000
_cell.angle_alpha   90.00
_cell.angle_beta   90.00
_cell.angle_gamma   90.00
#
_symmetry.space_group_name_H-M   'P 1'
#
loop_
_entity.id
_entity.type
_entity.pdbx_description
1 polymer ?
#
loop_
_entity_poly.entity_id
_entity_poly.type
_entity_poly.pdbx_seq_one_letter_code
_entity_poly.pdbx_strand_id
1 'polypeptide(L)'
;AAALPLALLIMRLPVSIDGIGVFEGMFVLLMSLAGLSVAQATAIAVVSRILTTLMYIPLWFTYVVFYRTRGILEQSTKVELTNGKRL
;
A
#
# COMPACT_ATOMS: atom_id res chain seq x y z
N ALA A 1 -21.22 -14.86 -2.38
CA ALA A 1 -21.03 -13.60 -3.14
C ALA A 1 -20.96 -12.34 -2.27
N ALA A 2 -21.71 -12.22 -1.16
CA ALA A 2 -21.75 -11.01 -0.31
C ALA A 2 -20.61 -10.84 0.72
N ALA A 3 -19.71 -11.82 0.88
CA ALA A 3 -18.67 -11.79 1.92
C ALA A 3 -17.57 -10.74 1.66
N LEU A 4 -17.15 -10.57 0.40
CA LEU A 4 -16.12 -9.61 -0.01
C LEU A 4 -16.46 -8.14 0.32
N PRO A 5 -17.64 -7.60 -0.02
CA PRO A 5 -17.98 -6.22 0.32
C PRO A 5 -18.07 -5.99 1.83
N LEU A 6 -18.48 -6.98 2.62
CA LEU A 6 -18.50 -6.88 4.08
C LEU A 6 -17.08 -6.81 4.66
N ALA A 7 -16.17 -7.65 4.15
CA ALA A 7 -14.75 -7.63 4.55
C ALA A 7 -14.09 -6.28 4.24
N LEU A 8 -14.40 -5.70 3.07
CA LEU A 8 -13.89 -4.38 2.66
C LEU A 8 -14.45 -3.23 3.50
N LEU A 9 -15.72 -3.33 3.93
CA LEU A 9 -16.33 -2.35 4.83
C LEU A 9 -15.67 -2.36 6.21
N ILE A 10 -15.41 -3.55 6.77
CA ILE A 10 -14.73 -3.70 8.07
C ILE A 10 -13.26 -3.25 7.96
N MET A 11 -12.60 -3.47 6.81
CA MET A 11 -11.22 -3.02 6.58
C MET A 11 -11.06 -1.49 6.60
N ARG A 12 -12.13 -0.73 6.33
CA ARG A 12 -12.14 0.74 6.36
C ARG A 12 -12.32 1.32 7.77
N LEU A 13 -12.62 0.50 8.76
CA LEU A 13 -12.64 0.97 10.15
C LEU A 13 -11.20 1.32 10.56
N PRO A 14 -10.94 2.48 11.19
CA PRO A 14 -9.61 2.93 11.60
C PRO A 14 -9.12 2.17 12.85
N VAL A 15 -9.28 0.84 12.86
CA VAL A 15 -8.87 -0.03 13.96
C VAL A 15 -7.42 -0.50 13.78
N SER A 16 -6.91 -0.47 12.53
CA SER A 16 -5.55 -0.90 12.19
C SER A 16 -4.98 -0.14 11.00
N ILE A 17 -3.65 0.06 10.99
CA ILE A 17 -2.91 0.67 9.87
C ILE A 17 -3.03 -0.26 8.66
N ASP A 18 -3.62 0.25 7.57
CA ASP A 18 -3.90 -0.51 6.32
C ASP A 18 -4.71 -1.81 6.54
N GLY A 19 -5.42 -1.90 7.68
CA GLY A 19 -6.21 -3.08 8.02
C GLY A 19 -5.38 -4.33 8.37
N ILE A 20 -4.09 -4.20 8.71
CA ILE A 20 -3.23 -5.33 9.10
C ILE A 20 -3.84 -6.09 10.29
N GLY A 21 -3.97 -7.40 10.18
CA GLY A 21 -4.56 -8.29 11.17
C GLY A 21 -6.09 -8.32 11.14
N VAL A 22 -6.73 -7.18 10.88
CA VAL A 22 -8.20 -7.05 10.80
C VAL A 22 -8.72 -7.66 9.50
N PHE A 23 -8.07 -7.37 8.38
CA PHE A 23 -8.43 -7.95 7.10
C PHE A 23 -8.28 -9.46 7.11
N GLU A 24 -7.12 -9.95 7.54
CA GLU A 24 -6.80 -11.37 7.53
C GLU A 24 -7.74 -12.13 8.46
N GLY A 25 -7.99 -11.60 9.66
CA GLY A 25 -8.94 -12.18 10.62
C GLY A 25 -10.37 -12.23 10.06
N MET A 26 -10.84 -11.13 9.46
CA MET A 26 -12.19 -11.11 8.92
C MET A 26 -12.36 -11.94 7.65
N PHE A 27 -11.36 -11.93 6.77
CA PHE A 27 -11.36 -12.74 5.57
C PHE A 27 -11.40 -14.23 5.93
N VAL A 28 -10.56 -14.66 6.88
CA VAL A 28 -10.56 -16.03 7.37
C VAL A 28 -11.92 -16.40 7.97
N LEU A 29 -12.47 -15.54 8.84
CA LEU A 29 -13.78 -15.80 9.45
C LEU A 29 -14.89 -15.96 8.41
N LEU A 30 -14.95 -15.05 7.44
CA LEU A 30 -15.99 -15.06 6.40
C LEU A 30 -15.83 -16.24 5.43
N MET A 31 -14.60 -16.59 5.08
CA MET A 31 -14.33 -17.73 4.19
C MET A 31 -14.55 -19.06 4.89
N SER A 32 -14.26 -19.15 6.20
CA SER A 32 -14.62 -20.31 7.00
C SER A 32 -16.13 -20.46 7.16
N LEU A 33 -16.88 -19.37 7.31
CA LEU A 33 -18.34 -19.39 7.27
C LEU A 33 -18.88 -19.85 5.89
N ALA A 34 -18.14 -19.56 4.81
CA ALA A 34 -18.44 -20.06 3.47
C ALA A 34 -18.00 -21.52 3.22
N GLY A 35 -17.46 -22.20 4.24
CA GLY A 35 -17.09 -23.62 4.18
C GLY A 35 -15.63 -23.91 3.82
N LEU A 36 -14.77 -22.89 3.69
CA LEU A 36 -13.33 -23.15 3.51
C LEU A 36 -12.66 -23.54 4.82
N SER A 37 -11.67 -24.44 4.74
CA SER A 37 -10.81 -24.70 5.89
C SER A 37 -10.07 -23.44 6.32
N VAL A 38 -9.86 -23.27 7.62
CA VAL A 38 -9.13 -22.12 8.19
C VAL A 38 -7.76 -21.99 7.54
N ALA A 39 -7.04 -23.11 7.37
CA ALA A 39 -5.72 -23.12 6.73
C ALA A 39 -5.74 -22.56 5.30
N GLN A 40 -6.72 -22.94 4.48
CA GLN A 40 -6.86 -22.42 3.11
C GLN A 40 -7.20 -20.93 3.09
N ALA A 41 -8.13 -20.50 3.95
CA ALA A 41 -8.52 -19.10 4.03
C ALA A 41 -7.35 -18.21 4.47
N THR A 42 -6.55 -18.67 5.45
CA THR A 42 -5.35 -17.97 5.91
C THR A 42 -4.28 -17.90 4.83
N ALA A 43 -4.06 -19.00 4.10
CA ALA A 43 -3.11 -19.02 2.99
C ALA A 43 -3.48 -17.98 1.92
N ILE A 44 -4.76 -17.91 1.54
CA ILE A 44 -5.24 -16.92 0.57
C ILE A 44 -5.05 -15.49 1.10
N ALA A 45 -5.40 -15.23 2.37
CA ALA A 45 -5.24 -13.92 2.97
C ALA A 45 -3.77 -13.46 2.96
N VAL A 46 -2.85 -14.32 3.42
CA VAL A 46 -1.42 -14.02 3.47
C VAL A 46 -0.84 -13.82 2.06
N VAL A 47 -1.16 -14.70 1.11
CA VAL A 47 -0.67 -14.58 -0.28
C VAL A 47 -1.18 -13.29 -0.90
N SER A 48 -2.46 -12.95 -0.70
CA SER A 48 -3.02 -11.70 -1.22
C SER A 48 -2.26 -10.49 -0.69
N ARG A 49 -1.89 -10.49 0.60
CA ARG A 49 -1.15 -9.39 1.22
C ARG A 49 0.26 -9.27 0.66
N ILE A 50 0.96 -10.38 0.49
CA ILE A 50 2.30 -10.40 -0.14
C ILE A 50 2.22 -9.80 -1.54
N LEU A 51 1.25 -10.22 -2.36
CA LEU A 51 1.08 -9.70 -3.71
C LEU A 51 0.76 -8.21 -3.72
N THR A 52 -0.12 -7.74 -2.83
CA THR A 52 -0.43 -6.32 -2.68
C THR A 52 0.83 -5.53 -2.29
N THR A 53 1.60 -5.99 -1.31
CA THR A 53 2.86 -5.34 -0.92
C THR A 53 3.84 -5.27 -2.08
N LEU A 54 4.04 -6.38 -2.81
CA LEU A 54 4.92 -6.43 -3.98
C LEU A 54 4.47 -5.46 -5.08
N MET A 55 3.16 -5.29 -5.28
CA MET A 55 2.61 -4.34 -6.25
C MET A 55 2.97 -2.88 -5.93
N TYR A 56 3.10 -2.53 -4.64
CA TYR A 56 3.47 -1.17 -4.23
C TYR A 56 4.97 -0.89 -4.32
N ILE A 57 5.84 -1.91 -4.41
CA ILE A 57 7.30 -1.73 -4.47
C ILE A 57 7.72 -0.89 -5.69
N PRO A 58 7.27 -1.16 -6.93
CA PRO A 58 7.62 -0.32 -8.09
C PRO A 58 7.15 1.13 -7.95
N LEU A 59 5.97 1.35 -7.36
CA LEU A 59 5.43 2.70 -7.15
C LEU A 59 6.25 3.47 -6.11
N TRP A 60 6.62 2.82 -5.01
CA TRP A 60 7.53 3.39 -4.02
C TRP A 60 8.91 3.67 -4.64
N PHE A 61 9.44 2.76 -5.44
CA PHE A 61 10.73 2.92 -6.10
C PHE A 61 10.76 4.11 -7.06
N THR A 62 9.74 4.21 -7.93
CA THR A 62 9.60 5.35 -8.85
C THR A 62 9.44 6.66 -8.09
N TYR A 63 8.68 6.68 -7.00
CA TYR A 63 8.59 7.82 -6.09
C TYR A 63 9.98 8.20 -5.55
N VAL A 64 10.71 7.29 -4.91
CA VAL A 64 12.03 7.62 -4.33
C VAL A 64 13.00 8.16 -5.37
N VAL A 65 13.06 7.55 -6.55
CA VAL A 65 13.95 7.99 -7.64
C VAL A 65 13.53 9.36 -8.19
N PHE A 66 12.24 9.55 -8.46
CA PHE A 66 11.73 10.77 -9.07
C PHE A 66 11.83 11.99 -8.15
N TYR A 67 11.50 11.82 -6.87
CA TYR A 67 11.58 12.90 -5.89
C TYR A 67 13.03 13.28 -5.58
N ARG A 68 13.97 12.32 -5.60
CA ARG A 68 15.40 12.62 -5.50
C ARG A 68 15.87 13.48 -6.67
N THR A 69 15.50 13.13 -7.91
CA THR A 69 15.95 13.85 -9.10
C THR A 69 15.39 15.27 -9.17
N ARG A 70 14.11 15.48 -8.80
CA ARG A 70 13.50 16.82 -8.81
C ARG A 70 14.15 17.79 -7.83
N GLY A 71 14.54 17.33 -6.64
CA GLY A 71 15.22 18.19 -5.66
C GLY A 71 16.55 18.76 -6.16
N ILE A 72 17.29 17.99 -6.96
CA ILE A 72 18.57 18.41 -7.55
C ILE A 72 18.36 19.52 -8.59
N LEU A 73 17.31 19.41 -9.40
CA LEU A 73 17.01 20.37 -10.47
C LEU A 73 16.59 21.74 -9.90
N GLU A 74 15.73 21.75 -8.89
CA GLU A 74 15.30 23.00 -8.24
C GLU A 74 16.48 23.73 -7.57
N GLN A 75 17.44 22.99 -7.05
CA GLN A 75 18.64 23.57 -6.45
C GLN A 75 19.54 24.21 -7.50
N SER A 76 19.79 23.52 -8.63
CA SER A 76 20.59 24.06 -9.73
C SER A 76 20.00 25.36 -10.30
N THR A 77 18.68 25.41 -10.51
CA THR A 77 18.00 26.61 -11.01
C THR A 77 18.10 27.79 -10.03
N LYS A 78 17.96 27.55 -8.71
CA LYS A 78 18.11 28.61 -7.71
C LYS A 78 19.52 29.18 -7.65
N VAL A 79 20.53 28.33 -7.80
CA VAL A 79 21.94 28.75 -7.82
C VAL A 79 22.21 29.63 -9.04
N GLU A 80 21.71 29.24 -10.21
CA GLU A 80 21.87 30.00 -11.46
C GLU A 80 21.20 31.38 -11.39
N LEU A 81 19.96 31.46 -10.89
CA LEU A 81 19.24 32.72 -10.70
C LEU A 81 19.88 33.63 -9.65
N THR A 82 20.51 33.07 -8.63
CA THR A 82 21.23 33.84 -7.60
C THR A 82 22.53 34.42 -8.15
N ASN A 83 23.22 33.67 -9.01
CA ASN A 83 24.47 34.12 -9.62
C ASN A 83 24.21 35.15 -10.74
N GLY A 84 23.16 34.96 -11.55
CA GLY A 84 22.77 35.91 -12.59
C GLY A 84 22.24 37.26 -12.06
N LYS A 85 21.77 37.31 -10.81
CA LYS A 85 21.40 38.57 -10.13
C LYS A 85 22.58 39.35 -9.53
N ARG A 86 23.78 38.75 -9.52
CA ARG A 86 25.01 39.36 -8.99
C ARG A 86 25.91 39.97 -10.07
N LEU A 87 25.52 39.84 -11.34
CA LEU A 87 26.11 40.49 -12.52
C LEU A 87 25.23 41.67 -12.94
#